data_AF-A0A6M3WB06-F1
#
_entry.id   AF-A0A6M3WB06-F1
#
_cell.length_a   1.000
_cell.length_b   1.000
_cell.length_c   1.000
_cell.angle_alpha   90.00
_cell.angle_beta   90.00
_cell.angle_gamma   90.00
#
_symmetry.space_group_name_H-M   'P 1'
#
loop_
_entity.id
_entity.type
_entity.pdbx_description
1 polymer ?
#
loop_
_entity_poly.entity_id
_entity_poly.type
_entity_poly.pdbx_seq_one_letter_code
_entity_poly.pdbx_strand_id
1 'polypeptide(L)'
;MMKYIFNIFMINKKKDQILGSRRFSNYWWATITFIGGISFFLTGLSSYVKLELLPFRNSIDILFIPQGVIMVFYGTLAISLSIFLWLTIIWNVGAGYNEFNNDSGVITIFRVGFPGKNRSLLLEYRIKDIQAIKIDIKDGLTTKREMYLKTKDDREIPLTRVGQPLRLSEIEKQATELAKFLGVVLEGID
;
A
#
# COMPACT_ATOMS: atom_id res chain seq x y z
N MET A 1 6.87 29.46 -29.91
CA MET A 1 5.65 28.74 -30.36
C MET A 1 5.71 27.24 -30.06
N MET A 2 6.78 26.52 -30.44
CA MET A 2 6.90 25.06 -30.20
C MET A 2 6.90 24.64 -28.72
N LYS A 3 7.52 25.44 -27.83
CA LYS A 3 7.46 25.26 -26.37
C LYS A 3 6.04 25.41 -25.78
N TYR A 4 5.18 26.24 -26.38
CA TYR A 4 3.80 26.45 -25.92
C TYR A 4 2.88 25.30 -26.37
N ILE A 5 3.06 24.81 -27.60
CA ILE A 5 2.33 23.65 -28.13
C ILE A 5 2.69 22.38 -27.36
N PHE A 6 3.97 22.19 -27.02
CA PHE A 6 4.42 21.08 -26.19
C PHE A 6 3.83 21.14 -24.76
N ASN A 7 3.66 22.35 -24.21
CA ASN A 7 3.03 22.55 -22.91
C ASN A 7 1.52 22.23 -22.96
N ILE A 8 0.82 22.58 -24.04
CA ILE A 8 -0.60 22.22 -24.27
C ILE A 8 -0.79 20.70 -24.36
N PHE A 9 0.12 19.98 -25.03
CA PHE A 9 0.07 18.52 -25.10
C PHE A 9 0.37 17.85 -23.74
N MET A 10 1.24 18.45 -22.91
CA MET A 10 1.50 18.00 -21.53
C MET A 10 0.36 18.34 -20.55
N ILE A 11 -0.47 19.34 -20.86
CA ILE A 11 -1.63 19.73 -20.04
C ILE A 11 -2.76 18.69 -20.10
N ASN A 12 -2.78 17.79 -21.08
CA ASN A 12 -3.88 16.83 -21.27
C ASN A 12 -3.65 15.43 -20.70
N LYS A 13 -2.49 15.17 -20.07
CA LYS A 13 -2.20 13.88 -19.42
C LYS A 13 -1.68 14.05 -18.00
N LYS A 14 -2.38 13.46 -17.05
CA LYS A 14 -1.99 13.44 -15.62
C LYS A 14 -1.74 12.00 -15.20
N LYS A 15 -0.61 11.73 -14.53
CA LYS A 15 -0.27 10.40 -14.02
C LYS A 15 0.11 10.45 -12.55
N ASP A 16 -0.75 9.88 -11.72
CA ASP A 16 -0.58 9.81 -10.27
C ASP A 16 -0.07 8.42 -9.86
N GLN A 17 1.14 8.36 -9.31
CA GLN A 17 1.73 7.11 -8.84
C GLN A 17 1.14 6.68 -7.49
N ILE A 18 0.91 5.39 -7.32
CA ILE A 18 0.45 4.77 -6.08
C ILE A 18 1.58 3.93 -5.50
N LEU A 19 2.08 4.38 -4.36
CA LEU A 19 3.06 3.65 -3.56
C LEU A 19 2.42 2.39 -2.98
N GLY A 20 2.95 1.23 -3.36
CA GLY A 20 2.58 -0.07 -2.81
C GLY A 20 3.31 -0.38 -1.52
N SER A 21 3.75 -1.64 -1.39
CA SER A 21 4.37 -2.19 -0.18
C SER A 21 5.81 -1.72 0.09
N ARG A 22 6.47 -1.04 -0.86
CA ARG A 22 7.84 -0.50 -0.68
C ARG A 22 7.84 0.81 0.12
N ARG A 23 7.39 0.74 1.38
CA ARG A 23 7.36 1.85 2.32
C ARG A 23 8.36 1.62 3.42
N PHE A 24 8.96 2.70 3.93
CA PHE A 24 9.88 2.64 5.06
C PHE A 24 9.30 1.86 6.24
N SER A 25 8.03 2.10 6.60
CA SER A 25 7.34 1.37 7.67
C SER A 25 7.32 -0.15 7.43
N ASN A 26 7.11 -0.60 6.19
CA ASN A 26 7.09 -2.03 5.87
C ASN A 26 8.49 -2.65 6.01
N TYR A 27 9.53 -1.96 5.53
CA TYR A 27 10.92 -2.41 5.71
C TYR A 27 11.29 -2.50 7.20
N TRP A 28 10.89 -1.51 7.99
CA TRP A 28 11.10 -1.48 9.43
C TRP A 28 10.45 -2.67 10.13
N TRP A 29 9.15 -2.88 9.90
CA TRP A 29 8.41 -3.99 10.50
C TRP A 29 8.91 -5.37 10.05
N ALA A 30 9.22 -5.54 8.76
CA ALA A 30 9.79 -6.78 8.25
C ALA A 30 11.12 -7.13 8.94
N THR A 31 11.98 -6.12 9.11
CA THR A 31 13.32 -6.29 9.72
C THR A 31 13.23 -6.60 11.21
N ILE A 32 12.47 -5.81 11.99
CA ILE A 32 12.36 -6.03 13.45
C ILE A 32 11.72 -7.38 13.75
N THR A 33 10.67 -7.74 13.01
CA THR A 33 10.01 -9.04 13.17
C THR A 33 10.97 -10.19 12.83
N PHE A 34 11.84 -10.01 11.83
CA PHE A 34 12.86 -11.00 11.47
C PHE A 34 13.87 -11.21 12.59
N ILE A 35 14.47 -10.11 13.07
CA ILE A 35 15.51 -10.13 14.10
C ILE A 35 14.93 -10.73 15.40
N GLY A 36 13.73 -10.28 15.79
CA GLY A 36 13.01 -10.84 16.93
C GLY A 36 12.74 -12.34 16.76
N GLY A 37 12.19 -12.73 15.60
CA GLY A 37 11.87 -14.12 15.29
C GLY A 37 13.10 -15.04 15.33
N ILE A 38 14.21 -14.64 14.70
CA ILE A 38 15.48 -15.36 14.77
C ILE A 38 15.97 -15.47 16.20
N SER A 39 15.90 -14.39 16.98
CA SER A 39 16.37 -14.40 18.37
C SER A 39 15.58 -15.40 19.22
N PHE A 40 14.25 -15.41 19.10
CA PHE A 40 13.40 -16.38 19.79
C PHE A 40 13.66 -17.82 19.33
N PHE A 41 13.74 -18.03 18.02
CA PHE A 41 13.98 -19.34 17.43
C PHE A 41 15.32 -19.93 17.87
N LEU A 42 16.41 -19.14 17.80
CA LEU A 42 17.74 -19.56 18.22
C LEU A 42 17.83 -19.78 19.73
N THR A 43 17.15 -18.96 20.54
CA THR A 43 17.09 -19.18 22.01
C THR A 43 16.42 -20.51 22.34
N GLY A 44 15.29 -20.81 21.70
CA GLY A 44 14.57 -22.07 21.90
C GLY A 44 15.37 -23.29 21.42
N LEU A 45 16.04 -23.17 20.27
CA LEU A 45 16.91 -24.22 19.73
C LEU A 45 18.14 -24.44 20.62
N SER A 46 18.74 -23.37 21.14
CA SER A 46 19.87 -23.41 22.07
C SER A 46 19.50 -24.17 23.35
N SER A 47 18.29 -23.96 23.88
CA SER A 47 17.76 -24.68 25.05
C SER A 47 17.62 -26.20 24.81
N TYR A 48 17.32 -26.62 23.56
CA TYR A 48 17.25 -28.03 23.16
C TYR A 48 18.63 -28.66 23.00
N VAL A 49 19.53 -28.00 22.27
CA VAL A 49 20.86 -28.52 21.92
C VAL A 49 21.88 -28.35 23.06
N LYS A 50 21.57 -27.51 24.06
CA LYS A 50 22.47 -27.12 25.17
C LYS A 50 23.78 -26.48 24.71
N LEU A 51 23.75 -25.82 23.55
CA LEU A 51 24.84 -25.02 22.99
C LEU A 51 24.41 -23.56 22.87
N GLU A 52 25.29 -22.61 23.16
CA GLU A 52 25.03 -21.18 22.99
C GLU A 52 25.07 -20.80 21.51
N LEU A 53 23.88 -20.67 20.91
CA LEU A 53 23.73 -20.22 19.52
C LEU A 53 23.73 -18.69 19.39
N LEU A 54 23.64 -17.97 20.51
CA LEU A 54 23.60 -16.50 20.54
C LEU A 54 24.83 -15.97 21.27
N PRO A 55 25.60 -15.06 20.65
CA PRO A 55 26.89 -14.60 21.18
C PRO A 55 26.81 -13.75 22.46
N PHE A 56 25.61 -13.33 22.89
CA PHE A 56 25.41 -12.38 23.98
C PHE A 56 24.44 -12.87 25.08
N ARG A 57 24.02 -14.15 25.08
CA ARG A 57 23.02 -14.65 26.03
C ARG A 57 23.27 -16.10 26.44
N ASN A 58 23.50 -16.32 27.74
CA ASN A 58 23.52 -17.64 28.37
C ASN A 58 22.11 -18.25 28.28
N SER A 59 21.90 -19.04 27.23
CA SER A 59 20.59 -19.64 26.91
C SER A 59 20.51 -21.10 27.38
N ILE A 60 21.60 -21.62 27.96
CA ILE A 60 21.78 -23.01 28.40
C ILE A 60 20.86 -23.34 29.60
N ASP A 61 20.65 -22.36 30.49
CA ASP A 61 19.87 -22.51 31.73
C ASP A 61 18.35 -22.54 31.49
N ILE A 62 17.91 -22.24 30.27
CA ILE A 62 16.49 -22.30 29.90
C ILE A 62 16.10 -23.79 29.78
N LEU A 63 15.05 -24.18 30.50
CA LEU A 63 14.37 -25.46 30.34
C LEU A 63 13.65 -25.50 28.98
N PHE A 64 13.95 -26.52 28.18
CA PHE A 64 13.36 -26.65 26.84
C PHE A 64 11.84 -26.76 26.90
N ILE A 65 11.32 -27.51 27.86
CA ILE A 65 9.88 -27.61 28.14
C ILE A 65 9.60 -26.88 29.46
N PRO A 66 8.64 -25.94 29.51
CA PRO A 66 7.79 -25.47 28.40
C PRO A 66 8.39 -24.31 27.59
N GLN A 67 9.38 -23.60 28.15
CA GLN A 67 9.78 -22.27 27.70
C GLN A 67 10.49 -22.28 26.34
N GLY A 68 11.44 -23.20 26.12
CA GLY A 68 12.15 -23.34 24.84
C GLY A 68 11.20 -23.68 23.67
N VAL A 69 10.24 -24.59 23.88
CA VAL A 69 9.22 -24.95 22.87
C VAL A 69 8.39 -23.73 22.47
N ILE A 70 7.94 -22.94 23.43
CA ILE A 70 7.19 -21.70 23.18
C ILE A 70 8.02 -20.70 22.37
N MET A 71 9.31 -20.57 22.70
CA MET A 71 10.24 -19.69 21.97
C MET A 71 10.46 -20.14 20.52
N VAL A 72 10.63 -21.45 20.28
CA VAL A 72 10.72 -22.00 18.93
C VAL A 72 9.43 -21.70 18.15
N PHE A 73 8.27 -21.98 18.74
CA PHE A 73 6.96 -21.77 18.09
C PHE A 73 6.75 -20.30 17.67
N TYR A 74 6.88 -19.35 18.60
CA TYR A 74 6.72 -17.94 18.28
C TYR A 74 7.83 -17.41 17.36
N GLY A 75 9.06 -17.93 17.50
CA GLY A 75 10.16 -17.62 16.58
C GLY A 75 9.86 -18.04 15.15
N THR A 76 9.37 -19.27 14.93
CA THR A 76 8.97 -19.77 13.61
C THR A 76 7.83 -18.95 13.01
N LEU A 77 6.81 -18.59 13.80
CA LEU A 77 5.71 -17.73 13.34
C LEU A 77 6.21 -16.33 12.94
N ALA A 78 7.06 -15.71 13.76
CA ALA A 78 7.63 -14.40 13.47
C ALA A 78 8.52 -14.42 12.21
N ILE A 79 9.35 -15.45 12.04
CA ILE A 79 10.17 -15.63 10.83
C ILE A 79 9.26 -15.81 9.60
N SER A 80 8.23 -16.65 9.70
CA SER A 80 7.28 -16.88 8.60
C SER A 80 6.54 -15.59 8.20
N LEU A 81 6.07 -14.83 9.20
CA LEU A 81 5.45 -13.53 8.99
C LEU A 81 6.42 -12.52 8.36
N SER A 82 7.67 -12.48 8.83
CA SER A 82 8.68 -11.59 8.27
C SER A 82 9.02 -11.94 6.82
N ILE A 83 9.18 -13.23 6.49
CA ILE A 83 9.36 -13.69 5.11
C ILE A 83 8.19 -13.25 4.24
N PHE A 84 6.95 -13.42 4.73
CA PHE A 84 5.77 -12.94 4.02
C PHE A 84 5.81 -11.42 3.78
N LEU A 85 6.17 -10.62 4.79
CA LEU A 85 6.32 -9.17 4.64
C LEU A 85 7.40 -8.82 3.60
N TRP A 86 8.57 -9.46 3.66
CA TRP A 86 9.63 -9.26 2.67
C TRP A 86 9.18 -9.62 1.25
N LEU A 87 8.45 -10.73 1.07
CA LEU A 87 7.88 -11.10 -0.22
C LEU A 87 6.89 -10.05 -0.73
N THR A 88 6.02 -9.50 0.14
CA THR A 88 5.09 -8.41 -0.26
C THR A 88 5.82 -7.15 -0.71
N ILE A 89 6.95 -6.83 -0.07
CA ILE A 89 7.83 -5.70 -0.43
C ILE A 89 8.53 -5.96 -1.76
N ILE A 90 9.11 -7.16 -1.95
CA ILE A 90 9.80 -7.56 -3.20
C ILE A 90 8.84 -7.44 -4.38
N TRP A 91 7.64 -8.00 -4.24
CA TRP A 91 6.60 -7.94 -5.26
C TRP A 91 5.93 -6.58 -5.41
N ASN A 92 6.21 -5.64 -4.51
CA ASN A 92 5.63 -4.31 -4.46
C ASN A 92 4.09 -4.35 -4.52
N VAL A 93 3.49 -5.24 -3.74
CA VAL A 93 2.04 -5.45 -3.72
C VAL A 93 1.32 -4.15 -3.35
N GLY A 94 0.21 -3.87 -4.03
CA GLY A 94 -0.59 -2.65 -3.89
C GLY A 94 -0.05 -1.44 -4.66
N ALA A 95 1.09 -1.57 -5.36
CA ALA A 95 1.60 -0.48 -6.19
C ALA A 95 0.75 -0.29 -7.44
N GLY A 96 0.84 0.87 -8.05
CA GLY A 96 0.08 1.14 -9.26
C GLY A 96 0.19 2.59 -9.70
N TYR A 97 -0.70 2.99 -10.60
CA TYR A 97 -0.86 4.38 -10.98
C TYR A 97 -2.30 4.64 -11.46
N ASN A 98 -2.70 5.90 -11.41
CA ASN A 98 -3.89 6.41 -12.08
C ASN A 98 -3.41 7.32 -13.21
N GLU A 99 -3.82 7.04 -14.44
CA GLU A 99 -3.50 7.85 -15.60
C GLU A 99 -4.80 8.43 -16.17
N PHE A 100 -4.84 9.75 -16.33
CA PHE A 100 -5.97 10.50 -16.85
C PHE A 100 -5.53 11.17 -18.14
N ASN A 101 -6.11 10.77 -19.26
CA ASN A 101 -5.69 11.23 -20.58
C ASN A 101 -6.88 11.84 -21.32
N ASN A 102 -6.94 13.18 -21.29
CA ASN A 102 -7.99 13.97 -21.95
C ASN A 102 -7.89 13.91 -23.48
N ASP A 103 -6.69 13.70 -24.05
CA ASP A 103 -6.52 13.55 -25.51
C ASP A 103 -7.23 12.29 -26.03
N SER A 104 -7.06 11.18 -25.31
CA SER A 104 -7.71 9.90 -25.65
C SER A 104 -9.13 9.77 -25.08
N GLY A 105 -9.50 10.59 -24.11
CA GLY A 105 -10.76 10.47 -23.37
C GLY A 105 -10.85 9.26 -22.44
N VAL A 106 -9.71 8.71 -22.00
CA VAL A 106 -9.61 7.47 -21.21
C VAL A 106 -8.92 7.72 -19.87
N ILE A 107 -9.44 7.07 -18.83
CA ILE A 107 -8.84 6.95 -17.50
C ILE A 107 -8.39 5.52 -17.32
N THR A 108 -7.11 5.32 -17.00
CA THR A 108 -6.52 4.01 -16.77
C THR A 108 -6.11 3.90 -15.31
N ILE A 109 -6.66 2.90 -14.62
CA ILE A 109 -6.34 2.57 -13.24
C ILE A 109 -5.58 1.25 -13.24
N PHE A 110 -4.29 1.33 -12.95
CA PHE A 110 -3.41 0.17 -12.88
C PHE A 110 -3.07 -0.15 -11.43
N ARG A 111 -3.15 -1.43 -11.06
CA ARG A 111 -2.79 -1.95 -9.73
C ARG A 111 -2.01 -3.25 -9.87
N VAL A 112 -1.05 -3.45 -8.97
CA VAL A 112 -0.23 -4.66 -8.84
C VAL A 112 -0.65 -5.38 -7.58
N GLY A 113 -1.14 -6.60 -7.71
CA GLY A 113 -1.49 -7.51 -6.63
C GLY A 113 -0.37 -8.50 -6.31
N PHE A 114 -0.77 -9.57 -5.61
CA PHE A 114 0.08 -10.71 -5.30
C PHE A 114 0.49 -11.47 -6.57
N PRO A 115 1.62 -12.22 -6.53
CA PRO A 115 2.03 -13.07 -7.65
C PRO A 115 0.93 -14.08 -8.02
N GLY A 116 0.73 -14.28 -9.32
CA GLY A 116 -0.30 -15.14 -9.86
C GLY A 116 -0.69 -14.73 -11.28
N LYS A 117 -1.64 -15.46 -11.88
CA LYS A 117 -2.12 -15.20 -13.26
C LYS A 117 -2.72 -13.79 -13.43
N ASN A 118 -3.38 -13.27 -12.39
CA ASN A 118 -4.03 -11.97 -12.39
C ASN A 118 -3.31 -10.95 -11.50
N ARG A 119 -1.96 -10.95 -11.56
CA ARG A 119 -1.13 -10.06 -10.75
C ARG A 119 -1.38 -8.58 -11.06
N SER A 120 -1.58 -8.23 -12.33
CA SER A 120 -1.86 -6.86 -12.74
C SER A 120 -3.33 -6.68 -13.03
N LEU A 121 -3.93 -5.66 -12.43
CA LEU A 121 -5.29 -5.24 -12.70
C LEU A 121 -5.22 -3.90 -13.44
N LEU A 122 -5.72 -3.90 -14.68
CA LEU A 122 -5.82 -2.74 -15.55
C LEU A 122 -7.30 -2.48 -15.78
N LEU A 123 -7.81 -1.36 -15.28
CA LEU A 123 -9.19 -0.93 -15.50
C LEU A 123 -9.17 0.34 -16.34
N GLU A 124 -9.95 0.35 -17.41
CA GLU A 124 -10.09 1.49 -18.30
C GLU A 124 -11.52 2.01 -18.28
N TYR A 125 -11.67 3.32 -18.13
CA TYR A 125 -12.94 4.01 -18.10
C TYR A 125 -12.90 5.18 -19.07
N ARG A 126 -14.01 5.45 -19.74
CA ARG A 126 -14.12 6.67 -20.56
C ARG A 126 -14.44 7.84 -19.66
N ILE A 127 -13.79 8.98 -19.90
CA ILE A 127 -14.05 10.23 -19.15
C ILE A 127 -15.52 10.62 -19.26
N LYS A 128 -16.15 10.36 -20.41
CA LYS A 128 -17.60 10.61 -20.64
C LYS A 128 -18.52 9.80 -19.74
N ASP A 129 -18.04 8.67 -19.19
CA ASP A 129 -18.80 7.78 -18.32
C ASP A 129 -18.61 8.14 -16.83
N ILE A 130 -17.80 9.17 -16.54
CA ILE A 130 -17.58 9.70 -15.20
C ILE A 130 -18.62 10.75 -14.87
N GLN A 131 -19.20 10.66 -13.68
CA GLN A 131 -20.18 11.60 -13.15
C GLN A 131 -19.51 12.64 -12.26
N ALA A 132 -18.70 12.19 -11.31
CA ALA A 132 -18.10 13.05 -10.29
C ALA A 132 -16.80 12.47 -9.74
N ILE A 133 -16.01 13.34 -9.12
CA ILE A 133 -15.02 12.92 -8.12
C ILE A 133 -15.72 13.01 -6.77
N LYS A 134 -15.70 11.93 -5.99
CA LYS A 134 -16.31 11.87 -4.65
C LYS A 134 -15.23 11.79 -3.59
N ILE A 135 -15.37 12.55 -2.51
CA ILE A 135 -14.55 12.41 -1.31
C ILE A 135 -15.40 11.75 -0.22
N ASP A 136 -14.85 10.75 0.48
CA ASP A 136 -15.41 10.16 1.70
C ASP A 136 -14.51 10.56 2.87
N ILE A 137 -15.01 11.49 3.70
CA ILE A 137 -14.34 11.97 4.90
C ILE A 137 -15.10 11.43 6.11
N LYS A 138 -14.43 10.61 6.91
CA LYS A 138 -14.93 10.17 8.22
C LYS A 138 -13.91 10.57 9.26
N ASP A 139 -14.28 11.51 10.11
CA ASP A 139 -13.51 11.88 11.28
C ASP A 139 -13.93 11.03 12.50
N GLY A 140 -12.97 10.70 13.36
CA GLY A 140 -13.17 9.82 14.50
C GLY A 140 -11.91 9.00 14.81
N LEU A 141 -12.06 7.96 15.65
CA LEU A 141 -10.96 7.05 16.04
C LEU A 141 -10.32 6.34 14.83
N THR A 142 -11.11 6.09 13.78
CA THR A 142 -10.64 5.56 12.50
C THR A 142 -10.86 6.61 11.43
N THR A 143 -9.95 7.57 11.35
CA THR A 143 -10.01 8.61 10.34
C THR A 143 -9.88 8.01 8.95
N LYS A 144 -10.89 8.19 8.10
CA LYS A 144 -10.91 7.74 6.71
C LYS A 144 -11.01 8.97 5.81
N ARG A 145 -10.07 9.09 4.86
CA ARG A 145 -10.05 10.18 3.87
C ARG A 145 -9.70 9.57 2.53
N GLU A 146 -10.73 9.25 1.76
CA GLU A 146 -10.59 8.54 0.49
C GLU A 146 -11.24 9.30 -0.65
N MET A 147 -10.65 9.17 -1.84
CA MET A 147 -11.16 9.77 -3.07
C MET A 147 -11.60 8.66 -4.00
N TYR A 148 -12.75 8.85 -4.61
CA TYR A 148 -13.37 7.91 -5.52
C TYR A 148 -13.65 8.58 -6.86
N LEU A 149 -13.50 7.80 -7.92
CA LEU A 149 -14.04 8.10 -9.23
C LEU A 149 -15.46 7.53 -9.27
N LYS A 150 -16.46 8.41 -9.31
CA LYS A 150 -17.88 8.01 -9.41
C LYS A 150 -18.30 7.99 -10.87
N THR A 151 -18.72 6.82 -11.31
CA THR A 151 -19.21 6.59 -12.67
C THR A 151 -20.71 6.87 -12.76
N LYS A 152 -21.22 7.10 -13.98
CA LYS A 152 -22.65 7.36 -14.21
C LYS A 152 -23.56 6.17 -13.86
N ASP A 153 -23.00 4.96 -13.79
CA ASP A 153 -23.67 3.76 -13.29
C ASP A 153 -23.47 3.53 -11.79
N ASP A 154 -23.15 4.59 -11.05
CA ASP A 154 -23.04 4.66 -9.59
C ASP A 154 -21.93 3.79 -8.97
N ARG A 155 -20.98 3.28 -9.78
CA ARG A 155 -19.80 2.60 -9.24
C ARG A 155 -18.80 3.61 -8.71
N GLU A 156 -18.25 3.32 -7.54
CA GLU A 156 -17.22 4.14 -6.87
C GLU A 156 -15.87 3.42 -6.92
N ILE A 157 -14.93 3.96 -7.69
CA ILE A 157 -13.61 3.35 -7.88
C ILE A 157 -12.57 4.12 -7.06
N PRO A 158 -11.90 3.50 -6.08
CA PRO A 158 -10.96 4.21 -5.22
C PRO A 158 -9.72 4.66 -5.99
N LEU A 159 -9.44 5.97 -5.90
CA LEU A 159 -8.27 6.62 -6.47
C LEU A 159 -7.15 6.80 -5.46
N THR A 160 -7.49 6.90 -4.17
CA THR A 160 -6.53 7.07 -3.08
C THR A 160 -5.72 5.81 -2.79
N ARG A 161 -4.53 6.03 -2.20
CA ARG A 161 -3.63 4.95 -1.78
C ARG A 161 -4.16 4.30 -0.50
N VAL A 162 -3.94 3.00 -0.35
CA VAL A 162 -4.18 2.28 0.92
C VAL A 162 -3.10 2.71 1.93
N GLY A 163 -3.44 3.24 3.10
CA GLY A 163 -2.45 3.64 4.10
C GLY A 163 -2.90 4.78 5.00
N GLN A 164 -1.94 5.57 5.48
CA GLN A 164 -2.23 6.72 6.32
C GLN A 164 -3.08 7.74 5.54
N PRO A 165 -4.20 8.21 6.10
CA PRO A 165 -5.06 9.19 5.43
C PRO A 165 -4.28 10.48 5.18
N LEU A 166 -4.49 11.06 4.00
CA LEU A 166 -3.93 12.37 3.64
C LEU A 166 -4.45 13.45 4.60
N ARG A 167 -3.76 14.59 4.65
CA ARG A 167 -4.33 15.77 5.31
C ARG A 167 -5.60 16.19 4.57
N LEU A 168 -6.58 16.72 5.32
CA LEU A 168 -7.86 17.14 4.75
C LEU A 168 -7.66 18.15 3.59
N SER A 169 -6.82 19.16 3.83
CA SER A 169 -6.48 20.16 2.80
C SER A 169 -5.78 19.58 1.57
N GLU A 170 -5.00 18.52 1.73
CA GLU A 170 -4.30 17.86 0.62
C GLU A 170 -5.28 17.04 -0.24
N ILE A 171 -6.19 16.29 0.39
CA ILE A 171 -7.17 15.48 -0.35
C ILE A 171 -8.19 16.36 -1.07
N GLU A 172 -8.68 17.42 -0.42
CA GLU A 172 -9.59 18.41 -1.03
C GLU A 172 -8.94 19.10 -2.23
N LYS A 173 -7.68 19.53 -2.09
CA LYS A 173 -6.92 20.14 -3.18
C LYS A 173 -6.76 19.17 -4.35
N GLN A 174 -6.32 17.93 -4.08
CA GLN A 174 -6.14 16.92 -5.13
C GLN A 174 -7.46 16.58 -5.84
N ALA A 175 -8.56 16.47 -5.08
CA ALA A 175 -9.88 16.18 -5.64
C ALA A 175 -10.39 17.33 -6.50
N THR A 176 -10.23 18.57 -6.03
CA THR A 176 -10.62 19.78 -6.77
C THR A 176 -9.82 19.93 -8.06
N GLU A 177 -8.51 19.73 -8.00
CA GLU A 177 -7.64 19.76 -9.19
C GLU A 177 -8.02 18.66 -10.19
N LEU A 178 -8.34 17.46 -9.72
CA LEU A 178 -8.75 16.35 -10.57
C LEU A 178 -10.13 16.56 -11.20
N ALA A 179 -11.10 17.05 -10.41
CA ALA A 179 -12.45 17.38 -10.90
C ALA A 179 -12.38 18.45 -12.00
N LYS A 180 -11.58 19.51 -11.79
CA LYS A 180 -11.31 20.54 -12.80
C LYS A 180 -10.63 19.97 -14.05
N PHE A 181 -9.64 19.09 -13.87
CA PHE A 181 -8.93 18.45 -14.97
C PHE A 181 -9.85 17.59 -15.86
N LEU A 182 -10.80 16.87 -15.25
CA LEU A 182 -11.76 16.01 -15.93
C LEU A 182 -13.02 16.75 -16.40
N GLY A 183 -13.26 17.97 -15.93
CA GLY A 183 -14.47 18.74 -16.21
C GLY A 183 -15.73 18.15 -15.55
N VAL A 184 -15.59 17.51 -14.38
CA VAL A 184 -16.69 16.89 -13.63
C VAL A 184 -16.91 17.61 -12.29
N VAL A 185 -18.06 17.35 -11.65
CA VAL A 185 -18.37 17.92 -10.33
C VAL A 185 -17.62 17.19 -9.21
N LEU A 186 -17.49 17.85 -8.08
CA LEU A 186 -16.93 17.31 -6.84
C LEU A 186 -18.07 17.05 -5.85
N GLU A 187 -18.15 15.84 -5.29
CA GLU A 187 -19.15 15.41 -4.31
C GLU A 187 -18.49 15.11 -2.95
N GLY A 188 -19.21 15.34 -1.84
CA GLY A 188 -18.78 14.93 -0.50
C GLY A 188 -17.89 15.94 0.26
N ILE A 189 -18.11 17.24 0.07
CA ILE A 189 -17.44 18.33 0.83
C ILE A 189 -18.37 18.92 1.91
N ASP A 190 -19.46 18.26 2.26
CA ASP A 190 -20.46 18.77 3.22
C ASP A 190 -20.04 18.59 4.69
#